data_AF-A0A7S1JKV8-F1
#
_entry.id   AF-A0A7S1JKV8-F1
#
_cell.length_a   1.000
_cell.length_b   1.000
_cell.length_c   1.000
_cell.angle_alpha   90.00
_cell.angle_beta   90.00
_cell.angle_gamma   90.00
#
_symmetry.space_group_name_H-M   'P 1'
#
loop_
_entity.id
_entity.type
_entity.pdbx_description
1 polymer ?
#
loop_
_entity_poly.entity_id
_entity_poly.type
_entity_poly.pdbx_seq_one_letter_code
_entity_poly.pdbx_strand_id
1 'polypeptide(L)'
;VHEAAYAYAVFRFIYQFSGTVGPAFARIANVLQDSAEVSSQELYEVRSRLKRPPFSEETIGDAVAKHPDIVRKLYKEFQELHHPTIYKANDNQLTPFNPAAPVAADIERLDDPDRVRIFGMFREFNQYVEKTNFWKENKLSLAFRLNPSFLPDSDYPEKPHAVIFAVGNGLYGFHTRFSEVARGGIRVVWSNSQQAYLQNRQRAFDECYNLSRTQHNKNKDIPEGGAKGVILLPQTSGIAEAAALTPVAFKKYVDGLLDLLLHDDRIVDRLGHPEALFLGPDEHTGTGGLMDWAANHARHRGAWFWKGFTTGKAPNMGGIPHDIFGMTTTSVEGFINGILHKLGRKEDEVTKFMTGGPDGDLGSNGILMSKTKTVGIVDGSGVLYDPNGLDRPELERLAHKRFEDGPDQTCAMLFDASKLSPGGFKVSIHDKDVTLPDGTYVPSGRTLRDEFHLTSTLRADLFNPCGGRPESINALNVHRMFDNEDIEKGHPRFQYVVEGANVFITDDARRVLEKRGVILFKDASANKGGVTSSSFEVLAALTMTDEEFDQHMRCPLKENGAIDLDRAPQFYKTYVEQVKHKIEENASLEF
;
A
#
# COMPACT_ATOMS: atom_id res chain seq x y z
N VAL A 1 31.34 3.18 19.37
CA VAL A 1 29.97 3.55 18.93
C VAL A 1 29.69 3.10 17.49
N HIS A 2 30.50 3.49 16.50
CA HIS A 2 30.28 3.08 15.09
C HIS A 2 30.28 1.55 14.88
N GLU A 3 31.23 0.81 15.43
CA GLU A 3 31.25 -0.67 15.34
C GLU A 3 29.93 -1.30 15.85
N ALA A 4 29.40 -0.80 16.96
CA ALA A 4 28.14 -1.28 17.53
C ALA A 4 26.93 -0.89 16.67
N ALA A 5 26.91 0.33 16.12
CA ALA A 5 25.86 0.77 15.19
C ALA A 5 25.86 -0.05 13.89
N TYR A 6 27.05 -0.36 13.36
CA TYR A 6 27.24 -1.26 12.23
C TYR A 6 26.72 -2.67 12.57
N ALA A 7 27.21 -3.27 13.66
CA ALA A 7 26.78 -4.59 14.09
C ALA A 7 25.26 -4.68 14.28
N TYR A 8 24.64 -3.64 14.86
CA TYR A 8 23.20 -3.56 15.02
C TYR A 8 22.44 -3.48 13.68
N ALA A 9 22.92 -2.66 12.73
CA ALA A 9 22.30 -2.56 11.42
C ALA A 9 22.37 -3.90 10.66
N VAL A 10 23.53 -4.54 10.66
CA VAL A 10 23.72 -5.82 9.98
C VAL A 10 22.99 -6.97 10.67
N PHE A 11 22.94 -6.98 12.01
CA PHE A 11 22.09 -7.88 12.77
C PHE A 11 20.64 -7.83 12.29
N ARG A 12 20.10 -6.62 12.11
CA ARG A 12 18.72 -6.41 11.66
C ARG A 12 18.51 -6.79 10.20
N PHE A 13 19.53 -6.61 9.36
CA PHE A 13 19.55 -7.12 7.99
C PHE A 13 19.47 -8.66 7.98
N ILE A 14 20.33 -9.33 8.74
CA ILE A 14 20.37 -10.81 8.80
C ILE A 14 19.03 -11.38 9.24
N TYR A 15 18.45 -10.81 10.31
CA TYR A 15 17.14 -11.26 10.78
C TYR A 15 16.05 -11.20 9.69
N GLN A 16 16.07 -10.17 8.84
CA GLN A 16 15.07 -10.00 7.78
C GLN A 16 15.32 -10.88 6.56
N PHE A 17 16.58 -10.97 6.13
CA PHE A 17 16.92 -11.49 4.81
C PHE A 17 17.48 -12.93 4.84
N SER A 18 17.66 -13.53 6.03
CA SER A 18 18.11 -14.92 6.16
C SER A 18 17.02 -15.96 5.93
N GLY A 19 15.75 -15.58 6.09
CA GLY A 19 14.62 -16.49 5.93
C GLY A 19 14.46 -16.95 4.47
N THR A 20 14.24 -18.24 4.27
CA THR A 20 13.96 -18.83 2.95
C THR A 20 12.97 -20.00 3.09
N VAL A 21 12.18 -20.27 2.05
CA VAL A 21 11.43 -21.55 1.96
C VAL A 21 12.24 -22.67 1.30
N GLY A 22 13.43 -22.34 0.79
CA GLY A 22 14.35 -23.27 0.17
C GLY A 22 13.88 -23.80 -1.20
N PRO A 23 14.72 -24.61 -1.87
CA PRO A 23 14.48 -25.08 -3.23
C PRO A 23 13.33 -26.09 -3.35
N ALA A 24 12.92 -26.72 -2.24
CA ALA A 24 11.79 -27.65 -2.23
C ALA A 24 10.48 -26.95 -2.58
N PHE A 25 10.25 -25.75 -2.03
CA PHE A 25 9.07 -24.96 -2.36
C PHE A 25 9.07 -24.52 -3.83
N ALA A 26 10.22 -24.12 -4.38
CA ALA A 26 10.33 -23.76 -5.79
C ALA A 26 9.93 -24.91 -6.74
N ARG A 27 10.31 -26.16 -6.41
CA ARG A 27 9.86 -27.33 -7.18
C ARG A 27 8.35 -27.53 -7.10
N ILE A 28 7.74 -27.35 -5.92
CA ILE A 28 6.29 -27.42 -5.75
C ILE A 28 5.61 -26.32 -6.57
N ALA A 29 6.12 -25.08 -6.47
CA ALA A 29 5.60 -23.95 -7.22
C ALA A 29 5.66 -24.16 -8.73
N ASN A 30 6.75 -24.71 -9.27
CA ASN A 30 6.86 -25.01 -10.70
C ASN A 30 5.85 -26.07 -11.16
N VAL A 31 5.60 -27.10 -10.34
CA VAL A 31 4.57 -28.11 -10.65
C VAL A 31 3.17 -27.51 -10.66
N LEU A 32 2.92 -26.53 -9.77
CA LEU A 32 1.63 -25.87 -9.64
C LEU A 32 1.44 -24.70 -10.61
N GLN A 33 2.51 -24.10 -11.13
CA GLN A 33 2.46 -22.97 -12.07
C GLN A 33 1.74 -23.32 -13.37
N ASP A 34 1.82 -24.58 -13.82
CA ASP A 34 1.12 -25.07 -15.00
C ASP A 34 -0.34 -25.44 -14.72
N SER A 35 -0.78 -25.39 -13.46
CA SER A 35 -2.18 -25.64 -13.10
C SER A 35 -3.00 -24.36 -13.23
N ALA A 36 -4.13 -24.42 -13.95
CA ALA A 36 -5.10 -23.32 -14.00
C ALA A 36 -5.78 -23.06 -12.64
N GLU A 37 -5.52 -23.90 -11.64
CA GLU A 37 -6.21 -23.91 -10.36
C GLU A 37 -5.54 -23.04 -9.31
N VAL A 38 -4.23 -22.76 -9.40
CA VAL A 38 -3.49 -22.00 -8.39
C VAL A 38 -2.86 -20.74 -8.99
N SER A 39 -3.15 -19.56 -8.43
CA SER A 39 -2.60 -18.28 -8.90
C SER A 39 -1.19 -18.07 -8.36
N SER A 40 -0.41 -17.26 -9.08
CA SER A 40 0.91 -16.81 -8.62
C SER A 40 0.85 -16.06 -7.27
N GLN A 41 -0.30 -15.48 -6.93
CA GLN A 41 -0.55 -14.81 -5.66
C GLN A 41 -0.79 -15.83 -4.53
N GLU A 42 -1.60 -16.87 -4.77
CA GLU A 42 -1.85 -17.95 -3.80
C GLU A 42 -0.57 -18.71 -3.45
N LEU A 43 0.23 -19.08 -4.48
CA LEU A 43 1.55 -19.70 -4.26
C LEU A 43 2.46 -18.79 -3.42
N TYR A 44 2.41 -17.49 -3.68
CA TYR A 44 3.17 -16.52 -2.91
C TYR A 44 2.74 -16.48 -1.44
N GLU A 45 1.44 -16.43 -1.14
CA GLU A 45 0.93 -16.34 0.23
C GLU A 45 1.35 -17.56 1.07
N VAL A 46 1.25 -18.75 0.48
CA VAL A 46 1.76 -19.97 1.11
C VAL A 46 3.26 -19.86 1.36
N ARG A 47 4.04 -19.36 0.39
CA ARG A 47 5.47 -19.14 0.54
C ARG A 47 5.80 -18.23 1.71
N SER A 48 5.15 -17.06 1.78
CA SER A 48 5.39 -16.08 2.85
C SER A 48 5.05 -16.64 4.23
N ARG A 49 4.02 -17.49 4.33
CA ARG A 49 3.65 -18.16 5.59
C ARG A 49 4.65 -19.24 6.01
N LEU A 50 5.28 -19.93 5.05
CA LEU A 50 6.25 -21.00 5.32
C LEU A 50 7.66 -20.49 5.59
N LYS A 51 7.99 -19.28 5.12
CA LYS A 51 9.31 -18.67 5.28
C LYS A 51 9.61 -18.37 6.76
N ARG A 52 10.68 -18.96 7.28
CA ARG A 52 11.15 -18.74 8.65
C ARG A 52 12.62 -18.33 8.64
N PRO A 53 13.00 -17.30 9.43
CA PRO A 53 14.41 -17.03 9.68
C PRO A 53 15.07 -18.27 10.27
N PRO A 54 16.19 -18.76 9.72
CA PRO A 54 16.93 -19.87 10.29
C PRO A 54 17.56 -19.49 11.64
N PHE A 55 17.81 -18.19 11.87
CA PHE A 55 18.46 -17.68 13.08
C PHE A 55 17.49 -16.84 13.92
N SER A 56 17.47 -17.08 15.23
CA SER A 56 16.78 -16.21 16.17
C SER A 56 17.60 -14.93 16.44
N GLU A 57 16.95 -13.89 16.94
CA GLU A 57 17.65 -12.68 17.41
C GLU A 57 18.69 -13.00 18.50
N GLU A 58 18.40 -13.95 19.37
CA GLU A 58 19.33 -14.42 20.40
C GLU A 58 20.56 -15.09 19.76
N THR A 59 20.36 -15.94 18.75
CA THR A 59 21.45 -16.62 18.04
C THR A 59 22.38 -15.62 17.34
N ILE A 60 21.82 -14.65 16.61
CA ILE A 60 22.63 -13.62 15.93
C ILE A 60 23.33 -12.74 16.97
N GLY A 61 22.65 -12.38 18.06
CA GLY A 61 23.19 -11.56 19.14
C GLY A 61 24.35 -12.25 19.86
N ASP A 62 24.21 -13.54 20.17
CA ASP A 62 25.25 -14.38 20.77
C ASP A 62 26.48 -14.47 19.87
N ALA A 63 26.29 -14.68 18.56
CA ALA A 63 27.38 -14.71 17.60
C ALA A 63 28.17 -13.38 17.60
N VAL A 64 27.46 -12.24 17.51
CA VAL A 64 28.08 -10.90 17.54
C VAL A 64 28.80 -10.64 18.87
N ALA A 65 28.21 -11.03 19.99
CA ALA A 65 28.79 -10.80 21.33
C ALA A 65 30.04 -11.65 21.60
N LYS A 66 30.09 -12.89 21.08
CA LYS A 66 31.20 -13.83 21.30
C LYS A 66 32.38 -13.64 20.34
N HIS A 67 32.20 -12.98 19.20
CA HIS A 67 33.25 -12.79 18.18
C HIS A 67 33.46 -11.31 17.81
N PRO A 68 33.77 -10.43 18.79
CA PRO A 68 33.97 -9.00 18.52
C PRO A 68 35.19 -8.73 17.64
N ASP A 69 36.17 -9.62 17.59
CA ASP A 69 37.33 -9.54 16.70
C ASP A 69 36.94 -9.71 15.23
N ILE A 70 36.04 -10.66 14.91
CA ILE A 70 35.49 -10.84 13.56
C ILE A 70 34.65 -9.63 13.17
N VAL A 71 33.78 -9.14 14.08
CA VAL A 71 32.94 -7.95 13.84
C VAL A 71 33.80 -6.72 13.51
N ARG A 72 34.94 -6.52 14.19
CA ARG A 72 35.86 -5.41 13.87
C ARG A 72 36.48 -5.53 12.49
N LYS A 73 36.86 -6.74 12.07
CA LYS A 73 37.38 -6.99 10.72
C LYS A 73 36.31 -6.75 9.65
N LEU A 74 35.07 -7.17 9.90
CA LEU A 74 33.93 -6.92 9.03
C LEU A 74 33.58 -5.43 8.95
N TYR A 75 33.65 -4.70 10.06
CA TYR A 75 33.48 -3.25 10.06
C TYR A 75 34.60 -2.56 9.29
N LYS A 76 35.85 -3.03 9.40
CA LYS A 76 36.96 -2.50 8.60
C LYS A 76 36.71 -2.71 7.10
N GLU A 77 36.26 -3.91 6.68
CA GLU A 77 35.86 -4.17 5.29
C GLU A 77 34.73 -3.21 4.85
N PHE A 78 33.73 -2.98 5.70
CA PHE A 78 32.66 -2.00 5.43
C PHE A 78 33.21 -0.58 5.24
N GLN A 79 34.19 -0.16 6.04
CA GLN A 79 34.84 1.15 5.90
C GLN A 79 35.64 1.24 4.59
N GLU A 80 36.44 0.23 4.25
CA GLU A 80 37.22 0.18 3.01
C GLU A 80 36.35 0.33 1.77
N LEU A 81 35.12 -0.20 1.83
CA LEU A 81 34.15 -0.08 0.76
C LEU A 81 33.41 1.26 0.77
N HIS A 82 32.92 1.73 1.93
CA HIS A 82 31.88 2.77 1.93
C HIS A 82 32.26 4.07 2.64
N HIS A 83 33.44 4.15 3.27
CA HIS A 83 33.83 5.32 4.05
C HIS A 83 34.25 6.49 3.14
N PRO A 84 33.64 7.68 3.26
CA PRO A 84 33.91 8.82 2.38
C PRO A 84 35.37 9.28 2.40
N THR A 85 36.00 9.34 3.58
CA THR A 85 37.42 9.70 3.70
C THR A 85 38.34 8.69 3.02
N ILE A 86 38.02 7.38 3.06
CA ILE A 86 38.84 6.35 2.40
C ILE A 86 38.66 6.45 0.88
N TYR A 87 37.41 6.63 0.41
CA TYR A 87 37.11 6.87 -0.99
C TYR A 87 37.84 8.10 -1.55
N LYS A 88 37.80 9.23 -0.82
CA LYS A 88 38.52 10.45 -1.20
C LYS A 88 40.05 10.29 -1.17
N ALA A 89 40.58 9.53 -0.20
CA ALA A 89 42.00 9.21 -0.14
C ALA A 89 42.46 8.26 -1.25
N ASN A 90 41.53 7.52 -1.86
CA ASN A 90 41.76 6.65 -3.01
C ASN A 90 41.38 7.35 -4.34
N ASP A 91 41.62 8.67 -4.44
CA ASP A 91 41.34 9.48 -5.63
C ASP A 91 39.91 9.34 -6.19
N ASN A 92 38.93 9.18 -5.28
CA ASN A 92 37.52 8.92 -5.63
C ASN A 92 37.33 7.66 -6.50
N GLN A 93 38.18 6.65 -6.33
CA GLN A 93 37.99 5.34 -6.95
C GLN A 93 37.31 4.39 -5.99
N LEU A 94 36.27 3.71 -6.49
CA LEU A 94 35.54 2.71 -5.72
C LEU A 94 36.42 1.48 -5.45
N THR A 95 36.58 1.14 -4.18
CA THR A 95 37.18 -0.14 -3.78
C THR A 95 36.25 -1.29 -4.19
N PRO A 96 36.72 -2.29 -4.96
CA PRO A 96 35.94 -3.48 -5.26
C PRO A 96 35.87 -4.40 -4.04
N PHE A 97 34.77 -5.15 -3.91
CA PHE A 97 34.66 -6.20 -2.90
C PHE A 97 35.69 -7.31 -3.16
N ASN A 98 36.41 -7.75 -2.13
CA ASN A 98 37.40 -8.82 -2.22
C ASN A 98 36.88 -10.11 -1.55
N PRO A 99 36.43 -11.13 -2.30
CA PRO A 99 35.94 -12.38 -1.73
C PRO A 99 36.97 -13.10 -0.85
N ALA A 100 38.26 -12.94 -1.13
CA ALA A 100 39.38 -13.58 -0.43
C ALA A 100 40.00 -12.70 0.68
N ALA A 101 39.27 -11.70 1.19
CA ALA A 101 39.74 -10.89 2.32
C ALA A 101 40.08 -11.79 3.53
N PRO A 102 41.09 -11.45 4.37
CA PRO A 102 41.51 -12.29 5.49
C PRO A 102 40.37 -12.71 6.44
N VAL A 103 39.38 -11.84 6.63
CA VAL A 103 38.19 -12.11 7.45
C VAL A 103 37.37 -13.29 6.92
N ALA A 104 37.40 -13.58 5.61
CA ALA A 104 36.73 -14.73 5.01
C ALA A 104 37.28 -16.06 5.57
N ALA A 105 38.60 -16.20 5.59
CA ALA A 105 39.27 -17.39 6.12
C ALA A 105 39.08 -17.52 7.64
N ASP A 106 39.00 -16.39 8.37
CA ASP A 106 38.70 -16.42 9.80
C ASP A 106 37.27 -16.89 10.08
N ILE A 107 36.30 -16.49 9.25
CA ILE A 107 34.92 -16.95 9.34
C ILE A 107 34.82 -18.45 9.04
N GLU A 108 35.49 -18.94 8.00
CA GLU A 108 35.48 -20.37 7.62
C GLU A 108 36.06 -21.30 8.68
N ARG A 109 36.93 -20.79 9.57
CA ARG A 109 37.53 -21.55 10.67
C ARG A 109 36.64 -21.66 11.91
N LEU A 110 35.47 -21.03 11.93
CA LEU A 110 34.54 -21.14 13.04
C LEU A 110 33.94 -22.55 13.10
N ASP A 111 33.96 -23.16 14.28
CA ASP A 111 33.43 -24.52 14.50
C ASP A 111 31.89 -24.61 14.44
N ASP A 112 31.20 -23.47 14.42
CA ASP A 112 29.74 -23.36 14.45
C ASP A 112 29.20 -22.93 13.07
N PRO A 113 28.53 -23.82 12.32
CA PRO A 113 28.00 -23.53 10.99
C PRO A 113 27.03 -22.33 10.95
N ASP A 114 26.25 -22.12 12.01
CA ASP A 114 25.33 -20.99 12.09
C ASP A 114 26.12 -19.68 12.13
N ARG A 115 27.23 -19.64 12.89
CA ARG A 115 28.11 -18.47 12.94
C ARG A 115 28.84 -18.23 11.63
N VAL A 116 29.28 -19.29 10.95
CA VAL A 116 29.85 -19.19 9.59
C VAL A 116 28.84 -18.51 8.67
N ARG A 117 27.57 -18.94 8.68
CA ARG A 117 26.53 -18.35 7.84
C ARG A 117 26.18 -16.91 8.27
N ILE A 118 26.04 -16.64 9.57
CA ILE A 118 25.77 -15.30 10.10
C ILE A 118 26.85 -14.32 9.66
N PHE A 119 28.13 -14.61 9.87
CA PHE A 119 29.21 -13.71 9.45
C PHE A 119 29.42 -13.69 7.94
N GLY A 120 29.08 -14.77 7.23
CA GLY A 120 28.95 -14.74 5.76
C GLY A 120 27.95 -13.68 5.29
N MET A 121 26.80 -13.58 5.95
CA MET A 121 25.80 -12.54 5.64
C MET A 121 26.24 -11.12 6.03
N PHE A 122 27.15 -10.96 6.99
CA PHE A 122 27.79 -9.65 7.20
C PHE A 122 28.62 -9.21 5.98
N ARG A 123 29.31 -10.15 5.35
CA ARG A 123 30.06 -9.87 4.12
C ARG A 123 29.13 -9.62 2.94
N GLU A 124 28.05 -10.38 2.80
CA GLU A 124 26.99 -10.10 1.82
C GLU A 124 26.46 -8.66 2.01
N PHE A 125 26.13 -8.24 3.24
CA PHE A 125 25.71 -6.87 3.50
C PHE A 125 26.75 -5.84 3.03
N ASN A 126 28.02 -6.03 3.39
CA ASN A 126 29.10 -5.14 2.97
C ASN A 126 29.23 -5.04 1.45
N GLN A 127 29.10 -6.17 0.75
CA GLN A 127 29.18 -6.26 -0.70
C GLN A 127 28.02 -5.55 -1.41
N TYR A 128 26.80 -5.73 -0.92
CA TYR A 128 25.58 -5.31 -1.62
C TYR A 128 25.06 -3.93 -1.22
N VAL A 129 25.63 -3.27 -0.20
CA VAL A 129 25.39 -1.85 0.05
C VAL A 129 25.99 -1.03 -1.10
N GLU A 130 25.17 -0.16 -1.70
CA GLU A 130 25.61 0.74 -2.77
C GLU A 130 25.65 2.20 -2.32
N LYS A 131 24.80 2.60 -1.37
CA LYS A 131 24.86 3.89 -0.68
C LYS A 131 24.45 3.75 0.78
N THR A 132 25.04 4.55 1.66
CA THR A 132 24.65 4.62 3.06
C THR A 132 24.92 5.97 3.70
N ASN A 133 24.02 6.42 4.57
CA ASN A 133 24.19 7.63 5.36
C ASN A 133 24.99 7.40 6.67
N PHE A 134 25.65 6.25 6.82
CA PHE A 134 26.29 5.79 8.05
C PHE A 134 27.26 6.80 8.68
N TRP A 135 27.93 7.64 7.89
CA TRP A 135 28.88 8.65 8.37
C TRP A 135 28.35 10.09 8.46
N LYS A 136 27.06 10.33 8.15
CA LYS A 136 26.45 11.65 8.36
C LYS A 136 26.29 11.97 9.84
N GLU A 137 26.75 13.11 10.34
CA GLU A 137 26.64 13.42 11.78
C GLU A 137 25.18 13.61 12.21
N ASN A 138 24.44 14.43 11.45
CA ASN A 138 23.03 14.70 11.68
C ASN A 138 22.18 13.79 10.80
N LYS A 139 21.64 12.72 11.39
CA LYS A 139 20.69 11.80 10.76
C LYS A 139 19.66 11.31 11.76
N LEU A 140 18.44 11.07 11.28
CA LEU A 140 17.34 10.56 12.10
C LEU A 140 17.22 9.03 12.07
N SER A 141 17.84 8.39 11.08
CA SER A 141 17.90 6.93 10.92
C SER A 141 19.16 6.52 10.16
N LEU A 142 19.58 5.26 10.31
CA LEU A 142 20.55 4.65 9.40
C LEU A 142 19.80 4.14 8.18
N ALA A 143 20.29 4.45 6.99
CA ALA A 143 19.69 4.04 5.74
C ALA A 143 20.75 3.43 4.83
N PHE A 144 20.36 2.36 4.12
CA PHE A 144 21.22 1.59 3.22
C PHE A 144 20.44 1.31 1.93
N ARG A 145 20.94 1.83 0.80
CA ARG A 145 20.47 1.43 -0.53
C ARG A 145 21.25 0.19 -0.93
N LEU A 146 20.54 -0.90 -1.21
CA LEU A 146 21.07 -2.23 -1.44
C LEU A 146 20.81 -2.68 -2.88
N ASN A 147 21.80 -3.37 -3.45
CA ASN A 147 21.66 -4.11 -4.69
C ASN A 147 20.88 -5.39 -4.37
N PRO A 148 19.72 -5.64 -4.99
CA PRO A 148 18.87 -6.77 -4.60
C PRO A 148 19.39 -8.14 -5.06
N SER A 149 20.57 -8.22 -5.69
CA SER A 149 21.11 -9.50 -6.20
C SER A 149 21.40 -10.55 -5.12
N PHE A 150 21.45 -10.17 -3.84
CA PHE A 150 21.53 -11.11 -2.72
C PHE A 150 20.23 -11.86 -2.43
N LEU A 151 19.10 -11.36 -2.93
CA LEU A 151 17.80 -11.98 -2.72
C LEU A 151 17.74 -13.30 -3.51
N PRO A 152 17.38 -14.42 -2.87
CA PRO A 152 17.31 -15.71 -3.55
C PRO A 152 16.14 -15.79 -4.53
N ASP A 153 16.41 -16.24 -5.76
CA ASP A 153 15.42 -16.35 -6.83
C ASP A 153 14.23 -17.24 -6.45
N SER A 154 14.43 -18.24 -5.58
CA SER A 154 13.37 -19.12 -5.06
C SER A 154 12.32 -18.37 -4.25
N ASP A 155 12.72 -17.30 -3.55
CA ASP A 155 11.85 -16.49 -2.71
C ASP A 155 11.41 -15.20 -3.40
N TYR A 156 12.19 -14.70 -4.35
CA TYR A 156 11.94 -13.44 -5.05
C TYR A 156 12.20 -13.61 -6.56
N PRO A 157 11.25 -14.23 -7.30
CA PRO A 157 11.46 -14.61 -8.69
C PRO A 157 11.58 -13.39 -9.61
N GLU A 158 10.92 -12.30 -9.24
CA GLU A 158 11.09 -11.00 -9.88
C GLU A 158 11.98 -10.14 -8.99
N LYS A 159 13.19 -9.84 -9.45
CA LYS A 159 14.14 -9.04 -8.67
C LYS A 159 13.70 -7.58 -8.69
N PRO A 160 13.63 -6.92 -7.52
CA PRO A 160 13.50 -5.46 -7.49
C PRO A 160 14.67 -4.81 -8.24
N HIS A 161 14.48 -3.56 -8.65
CA HIS A 161 15.57 -2.73 -9.13
C HIS A 161 16.41 -2.18 -7.97
N ALA A 162 15.80 -1.87 -6.82
CA ALA A 162 16.52 -1.51 -5.60
C ALA A 162 15.72 -1.85 -4.33
N VAL A 163 16.44 -2.10 -3.24
CA VAL A 163 15.90 -2.19 -1.88
C VAL A 163 16.57 -1.13 -1.02
N ILE A 164 15.79 -0.36 -0.26
CA ILE A 164 16.30 0.52 0.78
C ILE A 164 15.90 -0.06 2.13
N PHE A 165 16.88 -0.21 3.00
CA PHE A 165 16.72 -0.66 4.37
C PHE A 165 17.03 0.49 5.33
N ALA A 166 16.06 0.86 6.16
CA ALA A 166 16.17 1.93 7.14
C ALA A 166 15.96 1.40 8.56
N VAL A 167 16.85 1.75 9.48
CA VAL A 167 16.81 1.29 10.87
C VAL A 167 17.15 2.43 11.83
N GLY A 168 16.43 2.51 12.94
CA GLY A 168 16.69 3.49 13.99
C GLY A 168 15.92 3.18 15.27
N ASN A 169 16.02 4.07 16.26
CA ASN A 169 15.24 3.92 17.48
C ASN A 169 13.74 4.08 17.16
N GLY A 170 12.96 3.01 17.35
CA GLY A 170 11.53 2.96 17.03
C GLY A 170 11.22 3.03 15.52
N LEU A 171 12.20 2.70 14.65
CA LEU A 171 12.00 2.66 13.20
C LEU A 171 12.59 1.38 12.62
N TYR A 172 11.75 0.64 11.91
CA TYR A 172 12.16 -0.44 11.03
C TYR A 172 11.48 -0.26 9.67
N GLY A 173 12.23 0.13 8.65
CA GLY A 173 11.69 0.61 7.39
C GLY A 173 12.29 -0.11 6.18
N PHE A 174 11.45 -0.39 5.20
CA PHE A 174 11.84 -0.93 3.91
C PHE A 174 11.24 -0.09 2.80
N HIS A 175 11.99 0.10 1.72
CA HIS A 175 11.48 0.58 0.44
C HIS A 175 11.90 -0.40 -0.65
N THR A 176 10.98 -0.83 -1.48
CA THR A 176 11.30 -1.69 -2.63
C THR A 176 10.74 -1.07 -3.89
N ARG A 177 11.53 -1.03 -4.96
CA ARG A 177 11.09 -0.54 -6.28
C ARG A 177 11.51 -1.48 -7.41
N PHE A 178 10.67 -1.62 -8.43
CA PHE A 178 10.86 -2.53 -9.57
C PHE A 178 11.36 -1.84 -10.85
N SER A 179 11.55 -0.52 -10.83
CA SER A 179 12.15 0.22 -11.94
C SER A 179 12.96 1.40 -11.41
N GLU A 180 13.78 2.00 -12.27
CA GLU A 180 14.59 3.17 -11.95
C GLU A 180 13.69 4.36 -11.55
N VAL A 181 12.73 4.69 -12.41
CA VAL A 181 11.65 5.62 -12.12
C VAL A 181 10.46 4.80 -11.61
N ALA A 182 10.12 4.95 -10.34
CA ALA A 182 9.07 4.17 -9.71
C ALA A 182 8.27 4.96 -8.68
N ARG A 183 7.02 4.54 -8.47
CA ARG A 183 6.09 5.19 -7.55
C ARG A 183 5.41 4.21 -6.60
N GLY A 184 5.04 4.70 -5.42
CA GLY A 184 3.95 4.11 -4.66
C GLY A 184 3.89 4.47 -3.19
N GLY A 185 2.87 3.93 -2.54
CA GLY A 185 2.47 4.31 -1.18
C GLY A 185 3.49 3.98 -0.08
N ILE A 186 3.50 4.78 0.98
CA ILE A 186 4.22 4.47 2.23
C ILE A 186 3.21 4.00 3.28
N ARG A 187 3.35 2.77 3.76
CA ARG A 187 2.51 2.18 4.80
C ARG A 187 3.20 2.24 6.16
N VAL A 188 2.45 2.53 7.21
CA VAL A 188 2.91 2.37 8.60
C VAL A 188 2.12 1.24 9.26
N VAL A 189 2.83 0.19 9.68
CA VAL A 189 2.25 -1.03 10.25
C VAL A 189 2.21 -0.91 11.78
N TRP A 190 1.01 -1.00 12.32
CA TRP A 190 0.76 -0.95 13.77
C TRP A 190 0.66 -2.36 14.36
N SER A 191 1.11 -2.52 15.60
CA SER A 191 1.05 -3.80 16.31
C SER A 191 0.51 -3.60 17.72
N ASN A 192 -0.71 -4.07 17.95
CA ASN A 192 -1.46 -3.91 19.21
C ASN A 192 -1.17 -5.03 20.24
N SER A 193 -0.34 -6.00 19.89
CA SER A 193 0.10 -7.09 20.79
C SER A 193 1.52 -7.53 20.44
N GLN A 194 2.19 -8.18 21.41
CA GLN A 194 3.53 -8.72 21.19
C GLN A 194 3.55 -9.78 20.08
N GLN A 195 2.53 -10.63 20.00
CA GLN A 195 2.43 -11.65 18.97
C GLN A 195 2.27 -11.05 17.57
N ALA A 196 1.39 -10.03 17.43
CA ALA A 196 1.23 -9.30 16.17
C ALA A 196 2.54 -8.61 15.77
N TYR A 197 3.23 -7.97 16.73
CA TYR A 197 4.51 -7.31 16.47
C TYR A 197 5.57 -8.30 15.95
N LEU A 198 5.72 -9.47 16.58
CA LEU A 198 6.68 -10.48 16.13
C LEU A 198 6.37 -11.00 14.72
N GLN A 199 5.09 -11.23 14.41
CA GLN A 199 4.65 -11.66 13.07
C GLN A 199 4.91 -10.59 12.01
N ASN A 200 4.50 -9.35 12.27
CA ASN A 200 4.71 -8.22 11.36
C ASN A 200 6.20 -7.97 11.14
N ARG A 201 7.01 -8.05 12.21
CA ARG A 201 8.48 -7.91 12.13
C ARG A 201 9.14 -8.96 11.26
N GLN A 202 8.69 -10.20 11.31
CA GLN A 202 9.23 -11.26 10.45
C GLN A 202 8.87 -11.02 8.97
N ARG A 203 7.69 -10.47 8.69
CA ARG A 203 7.15 -10.32 7.33
C ARG A 203 7.32 -8.93 6.71
N ALA A 204 7.88 -7.96 7.44
CA ALA A 204 7.90 -6.55 7.02
C ALA A 204 8.51 -6.32 5.63
N PHE A 205 9.65 -6.95 5.31
CA PHE A 205 10.22 -6.85 3.96
C PHE A 205 9.38 -7.59 2.92
N ASP A 206 8.86 -8.78 3.25
CA ASP A 206 8.03 -9.56 2.32
C ASP A 206 6.76 -8.78 1.96
N GLU A 207 6.11 -8.15 2.94
CA GLU A 207 4.97 -7.24 2.72
C GLU A 207 5.36 -6.09 1.79
N CYS A 208 6.50 -5.43 2.04
CA CYS A 208 7.01 -4.35 1.19
C CYS A 208 7.22 -4.82 -0.25
N TYR A 209 7.93 -5.94 -0.45
CA TYR A 209 8.18 -6.54 -1.76
C TYR A 209 6.88 -6.82 -2.51
N ASN A 210 5.88 -7.41 -1.85
CA ASN A 210 4.61 -7.77 -2.48
C ASN A 210 3.80 -6.57 -2.92
N LEU A 211 3.68 -5.60 -2.01
CA LEU A 211 2.95 -4.38 -2.32
C LEU A 211 3.62 -3.65 -3.48
N SER A 212 4.97 -3.61 -3.51
CA SER A 212 5.72 -3.04 -4.63
C SER A 212 5.52 -3.80 -5.94
N ARG A 213 5.51 -5.13 -5.92
CA ARG A 213 5.31 -5.98 -7.11
C ARG A 213 3.89 -5.85 -7.65
N THR A 214 2.88 -5.89 -6.77
CA THR A 214 1.49 -5.65 -7.15
C THR A 214 1.33 -4.24 -7.72
N GLN A 215 1.98 -3.24 -7.12
CA GLN A 215 1.99 -1.88 -7.66
C GLN A 215 2.65 -1.84 -9.05
N HIS A 216 3.69 -2.62 -9.29
CA HIS A 216 4.35 -2.66 -10.60
C HIS A 216 3.42 -3.17 -11.70
N ASN A 217 2.67 -4.24 -11.41
CA ASN A 217 1.65 -4.77 -12.32
C ASN A 217 0.48 -3.80 -12.53
N LYS A 218 0.10 -3.03 -11.49
CA LYS A 218 -0.93 -1.99 -11.61
C LYS A 218 -0.47 -0.81 -12.47
N ASN A 219 0.83 -0.48 -12.45
CA ASN A 219 1.38 0.67 -13.16
C ASN A 219 1.65 0.41 -14.66
N LYS A 220 1.18 -0.70 -15.24
CA LYS A 220 1.44 -1.07 -16.64
C LYS A 220 1.01 -0.01 -17.68
N ASP A 221 0.10 0.88 -17.30
CA ASP A 221 -0.50 1.91 -18.16
C ASP A 221 0.12 3.32 -17.97
N ILE A 222 1.20 3.43 -17.18
CA ILE A 222 1.91 4.69 -16.87
C ILE A 222 3.44 4.51 -16.98
N PRO A 223 4.24 5.58 -17.11
CA PRO A 223 5.68 5.44 -17.33
C PRO A 223 6.48 4.95 -16.10
N GLU A 224 5.93 5.02 -14.88
CA GLU A 224 6.65 4.67 -13.66
C GLU A 224 6.44 3.22 -13.23
N GLY A 225 7.52 2.52 -12.86
CA GLY A 225 7.44 1.21 -12.23
C GLY A 225 6.82 1.23 -10.83
N GLY A 226 6.62 0.04 -10.25
CA GLY A 226 6.01 -0.11 -8.93
C GLY A 226 7.01 0.05 -7.80
N ALA A 227 6.62 0.78 -6.76
CA ALA A 227 7.35 0.88 -5.50
C ALA A 227 6.41 0.91 -4.29
N LYS A 228 6.98 0.68 -3.12
CA LYS A 228 6.29 0.75 -1.83
C LYS A 228 7.28 0.97 -0.72
N GLY A 229 6.87 1.72 0.29
CA GLY A 229 7.54 1.73 1.59
C GLY A 229 6.68 1.08 2.67
N VAL A 230 7.33 0.36 3.58
CA VAL A 230 6.70 -0.20 4.79
C VAL A 230 7.52 0.23 5.99
N ILE A 231 6.86 0.82 6.97
CA ILE A 231 7.44 1.25 8.24
C ILE A 231 6.77 0.46 9.35
N LEU A 232 7.51 -0.41 10.03
CA LEU A 232 7.03 -1.11 11.21
C LEU A 232 7.33 -0.29 12.47
N LEU A 233 6.28 0.03 13.21
CA LEU A 233 6.40 0.61 14.55
C LEU A 233 6.74 -0.47 15.59
N PRO A 234 7.38 -0.10 16.72
CA PRO A 234 7.44 -0.99 17.87
C PRO A 234 6.02 -1.36 18.36
N GLN A 235 5.93 -2.41 19.18
CA GLN A 235 4.68 -2.75 19.85
C GLN A 235 4.19 -1.55 20.67
N THR A 236 2.92 -1.18 20.49
CA THR A 236 2.28 -0.08 21.21
C THR A 236 1.18 -0.60 22.14
N SER A 237 0.89 0.17 23.18
CA SER A 237 -0.18 -0.09 24.15
C SER A 237 -1.59 0.06 23.55
N GLY A 238 -1.72 0.76 22.42
CA GLY A 238 -2.98 0.94 21.72
C GLY A 238 -2.88 1.86 20.50
N ILE A 239 -4.04 2.16 19.92
CA ILE A 239 -4.20 2.99 18.71
C ILE A 239 -3.68 4.42 18.93
N ALA A 240 -3.96 5.03 20.09
CA ALA A 240 -3.55 6.41 20.36
C ALA A 240 -2.01 6.59 20.35
N GLU A 241 -1.28 5.64 20.95
CA GLU A 241 0.18 5.64 20.94
C GLU A 241 0.74 5.38 19.53
N ALA A 242 0.16 4.43 18.79
CA ALA A 242 0.56 4.16 17.41
C ALA A 242 0.34 5.39 16.50
N ALA A 243 -0.79 6.08 16.65
CA ALA A 243 -1.09 7.31 15.94
C ALA A 243 -0.09 8.42 16.27
N ALA A 244 0.31 8.56 17.54
CA ALA A 244 1.29 9.55 17.98
C ALA A 244 2.72 9.26 17.47
N LEU A 245 3.11 7.98 17.38
CA LEU A 245 4.43 7.55 16.89
C LEU A 245 4.55 7.58 15.37
N THR A 246 3.43 7.45 14.65
CA THR A 246 3.38 7.37 13.19
C THR A 246 4.09 8.55 12.50
N PRO A 247 3.80 9.83 12.83
CA PRO A 247 4.51 10.96 12.24
C PRO A 247 6.02 10.93 12.50
N VAL A 248 6.45 10.51 13.69
CA VAL A 248 7.87 10.47 14.05
C VAL A 248 8.60 9.42 13.24
N ALA A 249 8.05 8.21 13.10
CA ALA A 249 8.65 7.13 12.33
C ALA A 249 8.68 7.47 10.83
N PHE A 250 7.58 8.02 10.29
CA PHE A 250 7.50 8.49 8.91
C PHE A 250 8.58 9.54 8.60
N LYS A 251 8.74 10.55 9.46
CA LYS A 251 9.75 11.59 9.30
C LYS A 251 11.19 11.03 9.33
N LYS A 252 11.49 10.12 10.26
CA LYS A 252 12.80 9.44 10.34
C LYS A 252 13.11 8.63 9.08
N TYR A 253 12.09 7.95 8.54
CA TYR A 253 12.20 7.15 7.32
C TYR A 253 12.43 8.02 6.08
N VAL A 254 11.62 9.06 5.88
CA VAL A 254 11.76 10.00 4.75
C VAL A 254 13.08 10.74 4.80
N ASP A 255 13.55 11.16 5.99
CA ASP A 255 14.85 11.82 6.14
C ASP A 255 16.01 10.88 5.75
N GLY A 256 15.94 9.61 6.16
CA GLY A 256 16.90 8.58 5.75
C GLY A 256 16.86 8.27 4.25
N LEU A 257 15.67 8.28 3.62
CA LEU A 257 15.55 8.18 2.16
C LEU A 257 16.22 9.36 1.46
N LEU A 258 15.91 10.59 1.87
CA LEU A 258 16.48 11.80 1.28
C LEU A 258 18.01 11.88 1.47
N ASP A 259 18.53 11.34 2.56
CA ASP A 259 19.99 11.20 2.72
C ASP A 259 20.61 10.36 1.60
N LEU A 260 19.93 9.31 1.11
CA LEU A 260 20.45 8.44 0.05
C LEU A 260 20.19 9.00 -1.35
N LEU A 261 19.10 9.75 -1.54
CA LEU A 261 18.71 10.29 -2.85
C LEU A 261 19.47 11.57 -3.23
N LEU A 262 19.83 12.39 -2.24
CA LEU A 262 20.51 13.65 -2.47
C LEU A 262 22.02 13.45 -2.45
N HIS A 263 22.71 14.18 -3.33
CA HIS A 263 24.17 14.20 -3.35
C HIS A 263 24.71 14.74 -2.01
N ASP A 264 25.62 14.01 -1.39
CA ASP A 264 26.29 14.40 -0.16
C ASP A 264 27.71 13.81 -0.12
N ASP A 265 28.72 14.66 0.02
CA ASP A 265 30.14 14.30 0.10
C ASP A 265 30.50 13.31 1.22
N ARG A 266 29.58 13.08 2.17
CA ARG A 266 29.70 12.12 3.26
C ARG A 266 29.08 10.76 2.93
N ILE A 267 28.70 10.55 1.67
CA ILE A 267 28.18 9.28 1.15
C ILE A 267 29.01 8.89 -0.06
N VAL A 268 29.50 7.66 -0.07
CA VAL A 268 30.12 7.08 -1.28
C VAL A 268 28.99 6.60 -2.19
N ASP A 269 28.88 7.22 -3.37
CA ASP A 269 27.91 6.85 -4.38
C ASP A 269 28.48 5.79 -5.33
N ARG A 270 27.96 4.57 -5.25
CA ARG A 270 28.35 3.46 -6.13
C ARG A 270 27.48 3.31 -7.37
N LEU A 271 26.46 4.16 -7.56
CA LEU A 271 25.60 4.17 -8.75
C LEU A 271 26.17 4.99 -9.89
N GLY A 272 26.75 6.14 -9.57
CA GLY A 272 27.27 7.08 -10.57
C GLY A 272 26.19 7.83 -11.35
N HIS A 273 24.92 7.75 -10.94
CA HIS A 273 23.84 8.54 -11.53
C HIS A 273 22.81 8.99 -10.45
N PRO A 274 22.14 10.13 -10.65
CA PRO A 274 21.08 10.58 -9.76
C PRO A 274 19.91 9.61 -9.69
N GLU A 275 19.17 9.68 -8.58
CA GLU A 275 17.93 8.93 -8.39
C GLU A 275 16.82 9.87 -7.95
N ALA A 276 15.59 9.54 -8.33
CA ALA A 276 14.36 10.14 -7.81
C ALA A 276 13.38 9.04 -7.39
N LEU A 277 12.56 9.34 -6.39
CA LEU A 277 11.46 8.48 -5.93
C LEU A 277 10.20 9.32 -5.81
N PHE A 278 9.06 8.72 -6.12
CA PHE A 278 7.75 9.36 -6.00
C PHE A 278 6.88 8.57 -5.03
N LEU A 279 6.64 9.15 -3.85
CA LEU A 279 5.94 8.49 -2.76
C LEU A 279 4.45 8.86 -2.79
N GLY A 280 3.59 7.91 -2.43
CA GLY A 280 2.17 8.18 -2.23
C GLY A 280 1.73 7.92 -0.78
N PRO A 281 0.49 8.30 -0.42
CA PRO A 281 -0.14 7.83 0.79
C PRO A 281 -0.53 6.36 0.71
N ASP A 282 -0.59 5.72 1.88
CA ASP A 282 -1.20 4.40 2.12
C ASP A 282 -1.77 4.38 3.55
N GLU A 283 -2.01 3.20 4.09
CA GLU A 283 -2.51 2.99 5.45
C GLU A 283 -1.68 3.76 6.49
N HIS A 284 -2.38 4.56 7.29
CA HIS A 284 -1.84 5.47 8.31
C HIS A 284 -0.93 6.60 7.82
N THR A 285 -0.83 6.87 6.51
CA THR A 285 -0.05 8.00 5.96
C THR A 285 -0.83 8.96 5.06
N GLY A 286 -2.08 8.63 4.73
CA GLY A 286 -2.99 9.48 3.95
C GLY A 286 -3.57 10.68 4.70
N THR A 287 -3.43 10.74 6.03
CA THR A 287 -3.98 11.81 6.88
C THR A 287 -2.87 12.53 7.67
N GLY A 288 -3.19 13.70 8.23
CA GLY A 288 -2.27 14.45 9.09
C GLY A 288 -1.14 15.19 8.36
N GLY A 289 -1.25 15.40 7.04
CA GLY A 289 -0.32 16.23 6.27
C GLY A 289 1.09 15.64 6.10
N LEU A 290 1.25 14.32 6.23
CA LEU A 290 2.56 13.67 6.12
C LEU A 290 3.16 13.79 4.71
N MET A 291 2.35 13.65 3.66
CA MET A 291 2.79 13.84 2.27
C MET A 291 3.21 15.29 2.00
N ASP A 292 2.44 16.26 2.49
CA ASP A 292 2.77 17.69 2.39
C ASP A 292 4.08 18.01 3.14
N TRP A 293 4.25 17.45 4.34
CA TRP A 293 5.49 17.59 5.11
C TRP A 293 6.67 17.00 4.34
N ALA A 294 6.54 15.81 3.75
CA ALA A 294 7.63 15.16 3.04
C ALA A 294 8.07 15.95 1.79
N ALA A 295 7.13 16.46 0.99
CA ALA A 295 7.44 17.32 -0.15
C ALA A 295 8.13 18.62 0.27
N ASN A 296 7.62 19.28 1.31
CA ASN A 296 8.27 20.47 1.85
C ASN A 296 9.65 20.15 2.44
N HIS A 297 9.81 19.03 3.14
CA HIS A 297 11.11 18.60 3.68
C HIS A 297 12.11 18.37 2.55
N ALA A 298 11.70 17.71 1.47
CA ALA A 298 12.50 17.56 0.26
C ALA A 298 12.89 18.91 -0.36
N ARG A 299 11.97 19.88 -0.41
CA ARG A 299 12.24 21.26 -0.87
C ARG A 299 13.31 21.94 0.00
N HIS A 300 13.16 21.91 1.32
CA HIS A 300 14.12 22.50 2.26
C HIS A 300 15.50 21.83 2.17
N ARG A 301 15.54 20.54 1.83
CA ARG A 301 16.76 19.76 1.63
C ARG A 301 17.40 19.97 0.25
N GLY A 302 16.79 20.77 -0.63
CA GLY A 302 17.32 21.07 -1.97
C GLY A 302 17.05 19.98 -3.02
N ALA A 303 16.04 19.13 -2.81
CA ALA A 303 15.66 18.13 -3.81
C ALA A 303 15.03 18.81 -5.03
N TRP A 304 15.62 18.65 -6.22
CA TRP A 304 15.08 19.23 -7.45
C TRP A 304 13.69 18.67 -7.83
N PHE A 305 13.39 17.44 -7.42
CA PHE A 305 12.11 16.75 -7.65
C PHE A 305 11.07 17.00 -6.54
N TRP A 306 11.28 17.97 -5.64
CA TRP A 306 10.44 18.15 -4.44
C TRP A 306 8.93 18.26 -4.72
N LYS A 307 8.55 18.90 -5.84
CA LYS A 307 7.16 19.07 -6.29
C LYS A 307 6.44 17.73 -6.52
N GLY A 308 7.18 16.76 -7.04
CA GLY A 308 6.69 15.41 -7.35
C GLY A 308 7.09 14.36 -6.31
N PHE A 309 7.93 14.71 -5.32
CA PHE A 309 8.47 13.76 -4.35
C PHE A 309 7.37 12.97 -3.62
N THR A 310 6.24 13.63 -3.33
CA THR A 310 5.03 12.96 -2.89
C THR A 310 3.84 13.32 -3.78
N THR A 311 2.87 12.41 -3.92
CA THR A 311 1.58 12.65 -4.59
C THR A 311 0.41 12.60 -3.61
N GLY A 312 -0.77 13.05 -4.02
CA GLY A 312 -1.93 13.16 -3.15
C GLY A 312 -1.78 14.28 -2.11
N LYS A 313 -0.92 15.27 -2.41
CA LYS A 313 -0.72 16.47 -1.58
C LYS A 313 -1.96 17.36 -1.60
N ALA A 314 -2.08 18.25 -0.63
CA ALA A 314 -3.12 19.26 -0.66
C ALA A 314 -3.08 20.11 -1.96
N PRO A 315 -4.22 20.57 -2.50
CA PRO A 315 -4.26 21.40 -3.70
C PRO A 315 -3.47 22.71 -3.60
N ASN A 316 -3.33 23.30 -2.40
CA ASN A 316 -2.48 24.48 -2.19
C ASN A 316 -0.97 24.18 -2.26
N MET A 317 -0.60 22.90 -2.27
CA MET A 317 0.73 22.37 -2.56
C MET A 317 0.84 21.82 -3.99
N GLY A 318 -0.17 22.08 -4.83
CA GLY A 318 -0.21 21.65 -6.23
C GLY A 318 -0.55 20.17 -6.43
N GLY A 319 -1.04 19.49 -5.39
CA GLY A 319 -1.46 18.10 -5.49
C GLY A 319 -2.86 17.93 -6.06
N ILE A 320 -3.19 16.70 -6.45
CA ILE A 320 -4.50 16.31 -6.96
C ILE A 320 -5.04 15.17 -6.08
N PRO A 321 -5.61 15.47 -4.90
CA PRO A 321 -6.10 14.43 -3.99
C PRO A 321 -7.17 13.58 -4.65
N HIS A 322 -6.95 12.26 -4.64
CA HIS A 322 -7.86 11.31 -5.29
C HIS A 322 -9.26 11.36 -4.67
N ASP A 323 -9.33 11.64 -3.38
CA ASP A 323 -10.55 11.76 -2.60
C ASP A 323 -11.39 12.98 -3.01
N ILE A 324 -10.77 14.16 -3.09
CA ILE A 324 -11.45 15.42 -3.43
C ILE A 324 -12.03 15.39 -4.84
N PHE A 325 -11.33 14.74 -5.78
CA PHE A 325 -11.73 14.69 -7.19
C PHE A 325 -12.33 13.35 -7.61
N GLY A 326 -12.46 12.39 -6.69
CA GLY A 326 -12.98 11.04 -6.92
C GLY A 326 -12.23 10.24 -7.99
N MET A 327 -10.91 10.43 -8.12
CA MET A 327 -10.11 9.85 -9.21
C MET A 327 -10.18 8.33 -9.28
N THR A 328 -10.12 7.66 -8.13
CA THR A 328 -10.26 6.19 -8.05
C THR A 328 -11.66 5.75 -8.47
N THR A 329 -12.68 6.45 -7.99
CA THR A 329 -14.09 6.17 -8.32
C THR A 329 -14.39 6.42 -9.79
N THR A 330 -13.81 7.43 -10.43
CA THR A 330 -13.94 7.67 -11.87
C THR A 330 -13.55 6.42 -12.68
N SER A 331 -12.51 5.71 -12.28
CA SER A 331 -12.11 4.44 -12.91
C SER A 331 -13.16 3.34 -12.67
N VAL A 332 -13.61 3.17 -11.42
CA VAL A 332 -14.64 2.18 -11.03
C VAL A 332 -15.94 2.39 -11.82
N GLU A 333 -16.42 3.63 -11.87
CA GLU A 333 -17.62 4.01 -12.63
C GLU A 333 -17.39 3.88 -14.14
N GLY A 334 -16.16 4.05 -14.64
CA GLY A 334 -15.79 3.72 -16.03
C GLY A 334 -16.10 2.27 -16.40
N PHE A 335 -15.72 1.30 -15.55
CA PHE A 335 -16.06 -0.11 -15.75
C PHE A 335 -17.57 -0.36 -15.64
N ILE A 336 -18.25 0.26 -14.67
CA ILE A 336 -19.72 0.16 -14.52
C ILE A 336 -20.41 0.69 -15.78
N ASN A 337 -20.00 1.85 -16.30
CA ASN A 337 -20.52 2.43 -17.53
C ASN A 337 -20.24 1.52 -18.73
N GLY A 338 -19.05 0.91 -18.82
CA GLY A 338 -18.76 -0.11 -19.83
C GLY A 338 -19.78 -1.25 -19.83
N ILE A 339 -20.11 -1.79 -18.64
CA ILE A 339 -21.15 -2.83 -18.48
C ILE A 339 -22.50 -2.32 -18.98
N LEU A 340 -22.94 -1.14 -18.53
CA LEU A 340 -24.23 -0.55 -18.89
C LEU A 340 -24.35 -0.34 -20.41
N HIS A 341 -23.32 0.22 -21.03
CA HIS A 341 -23.24 0.45 -22.47
C HIS A 341 -23.29 -0.86 -23.26
N LYS A 342 -22.52 -1.88 -22.86
CA LYS A 342 -22.50 -3.19 -23.51
C LYS A 342 -23.85 -3.91 -23.46
N LEU A 343 -24.63 -3.67 -22.39
CA LEU A 343 -25.95 -4.27 -22.20
C LEU A 343 -27.11 -3.42 -22.73
N GLY A 344 -26.84 -2.17 -23.13
CA GLY A 344 -27.88 -1.20 -23.49
C GLY A 344 -28.83 -0.87 -22.34
N ARG A 345 -28.35 -0.91 -21.09
CA ARG A 345 -29.15 -0.60 -19.89
C ARG A 345 -28.98 0.86 -19.50
N LYS A 346 -30.05 1.49 -19.02
CA LYS A 346 -29.95 2.79 -18.37
C LYS A 346 -29.45 2.63 -16.94
N GLU A 347 -28.63 3.56 -16.50
CA GLU A 347 -27.98 3.50 -15.19
C GLU A 347 -29.00 3.49 -14.04
N ASP A 348 -30.04 4.32 -14.11
CA ASP A 348 -31.09 4.49 -13.10
C ASP A 348 -32.06 3.29 -12.99
N GLU A 349 -32.01 2.36 -13.96
CA GLU A 349 -32.77 1.10 -13.95
C GLU A 349 -31.98 -0.05 -13.28
N VAL A 350 -30.69 0.15 -12.99
CA VAL A 350 -29.80 -0.88 -12.44
C VAL A 350 -29.69 -0.76 -10.92
N THR A 351 -29.92 -1.87 -10.22
CA THR A 351 -29.78 -1.93 -8.76
C THR A 351 -28.33 -2.14 -8.34
N LYS A 352 -27.86 -1.36 -7.36
CA LYS A 352 -26.49 -1.42 -6.84
C LYS A 352 -26.48 -1.71 -5.34
N PHE A 353 -25.64 -2.63 -4.91
CA PHE A 353 -25.25 -2.78 -3.52
C PHE A 353 -23.77 -2.42 -3.37
N MET A 354 -23.39 -1.75 -2.29
CA MET A 354 -22.01 -1.36 -2.05
C MET A 354 -21.57 -1.54 -0.60
N THR A 355 -20.31 -1.94 -0.42
CA THR A 355 -19.60 -1.79 0.86
C THR A 355 -18.75 -0.53 0.80
N GLY A 356 -18.50 0.11 1.94
CA GLY A 356 -17.98 1.48 2.00
C GLY A 356 -19.13 2.48 1.89
N GLY A 357 -19.19 3.40 2.84
CA GLY A 357 -20.32 4.31 3.01
C GLY A 357 -20.02 5.74 2.59
N PRO A 358 -20.92 6.67 2.94
CA PRO A 358 -20.71 8.10 2.70
C PRO A 358 -19.52 8.68 3.48
N ASP A 359 -18.94 7.91 4.41
CA ASP A 359 -17.73 8.23 5.19
C ASP A 359 -16.42 7.94 4.43
N GLY A 360 -16.44 6.94 3.53
CA GLY A 360 -15.28 6.52 2.74
C GLY A 360 -15.14 7.28 1.42
N ASP A 361 -13.90 7.48 0.95
CA ASP A 361 -13.59 8.11 -0.35
C ASP A 361 -14.38 7.47 -1.51
N LEU A 362 -14.14 6.18 -1.76
CA LEU A 362 -14.77 5.49 -2.88
C LEU A 362 -16.30 5.46 -2.73
N GLY A 363 -16.78 5.31 -1.50
CA GLY A 363 -18.20 5.21 -1.19
C GLY A 363 -18.94 6.53 -1.43
N SER A 364 -18.47 7.64 -0.87
CA SER A 364 -19.06 8.96 -1.07
C SER A 364 -18.98 9.40 -2.52
N ASN A 365 -17.81 9.22 -3.16
CA ASN A 365 -17.66 9.57 -4.58
C ASN A 365 -18.57 8.69 -5.46
N GLY A 366 -18.73 7.40 -5.13
CA GLY A 366 -19.61 6.49 -5.88
C GLY A 366 -21.09 6.83 -5.73
N ILE A 367 -21.50 7.41 -4.60
CA ILE A 367 -22.85 7.96 -4.41
C ILE A 367 -23.06 9.20 -5.29
N LEU A 368 -22.07 10.09 -5.34
CA LEU A 368 -22.17 11.37 -6.06
C LEU A 368 -22.05 11.21 -7.59
N MET A 369 -21.24 10.26 -8.06
CA MET A 369 -20.95 10.07 -9.49
C MET A 369 -21.97 9.16 -10.20
N SER A 370 -22.44 8.11 -9.53
CA SER A 370 -23.33 7.13 -10.13
C SER A 370 -24.79 7.55 -10.01
N LYS A 371 -25.66 7.18 -10.96
CA LYS A 371 -27.13 7.28 -10.90
C LYS A 371 -27.84 5.95 -10.63
N THR A 372 -27.08 4.88 -10.41
CA THR A 372 -27.65 3.56 -10.08
C THR A 372 -28.56 3.61 -8.86
N LYS A 373 -29.54 2.70 -8.82
CA LYS A 373 -30.47 2.56 -7.71
C LYS A 373 -29.79 1.80 -6.56
N THR A 374 -29.17 2.53 -5.65
CA THR A 374 -28.51 1.93 -4.47
C THR A 374 -29.54 1.32 -3.53
N VAL A 375 -29.54 0.00 -3.40
CA VAL A 375 -30.46 -0.75 -2.51
C VAL A 375 -29.87 -0.98 -1.12
N GLY A 376 -28.55 -0.87 -0.96
CA GLY A 376 -27.93 -1.00 0.35
C GLY A 376 -26.49 -0.53 0.40
N ILE A 377 -26.10 -0.07 1.59
CA ILE A 377 -24.76 0.39 1.95
C ILE A 377 -24.35 -0.30 3.25
N VAL A 378 -23.16 -0.87 3.26
CA VAL A 378 -22.52 -1.40 4.47
C VAL A 378 -21.21 -0.67 4.71
N ASP A 379 -21.08 0.01 5.84
CA ASP A 379 -19.86 0.74 6.21
C ASP A 379 -19.35 0.35 7.61
N GLY A 380 -18.43 1.14 8.17
CA GLY A 380 -17.90 0.88 9.51
C GLY A 380 -18.96 0.94 10.62
N SER A 381 -20.05 1.66 10.39
CA SER A 381 -21.09 1.98 11.37
C SER A 381 -22.24 0.97 11.40
N GLY A 382 -22.54 0.29 10.29
CA GLY A 382 -23.65 -0.66 10.24
C GLY A 382 -24.12 -1.03 8.83
N VAL A 383 -25.38 -1.49 8.77
CA VAL A 383 -26.08 -1.87 7.52
C VAL A 383 -27.25 -0.93 7.29
N LEU A 384 -27.28 -0.27 6.15
CA LEU A 384 -28.42 0.50 5.64
C LEU A 384 -28.95 -0.22 4.39
N TYR A 385 -30.23 -0.59 4.38
CA TYR A 385 -30.81 -1.35 3.28
C TYR A 385 -32.25 -0.95 3.02
N ASP A 386 -32.62 -0.86 1.75
CA ASP A 386 -34.00 -0.75 1.31
C ASP A 386 -34.18 -1.50 -0.03
N PRO A 387 -35.01 -2.56 -0.08
CA PRO A 387 -35.23 -3.31 -1.32
C PRO A 387 -35.86 -2.45 -2.42
N ASN A 388 -36.53 -1.35 -2.06
CA ASN A 388 -37.11 -0.40 -3.01
C ASN A 388 -36.12 0.70 -3.43
N GLY A 389 -34.87 0.65 -2.99
CA GLY A 389 -33.85 1.67 -3.22
C GLY A 389 -33.86 2.76 -2.15
N LEU A 390 -32.66 3.20 -1.75
CA LEU A 390 -32.48 4.27 -0.78
C LEU A 390 -32.77 5.64 -1.40
N ASP A 391 -33.33 6.56 -0.61
CA ASP A 391 -33.59 7.95 -1.05
C ASP A 391 -32.30 8.63 -1.50
N ARG A 392 -32.27 9.01 -2.78
CA ARG A 392 -31.08 9.53 -3.43
C ARG A 392 -30.64 10.90 -2.88
N PRO A 393 -31.51 11.91 -2.74
CA PRO A 393 -31.14 13.18 -2.11
C PRO A 393 -30.57 13.01 -0.70
N GLU A 394 -31.09 12.05 0.08
CA GLU A 394 -30.54 11.75 1.41
C GLU A 394 -29.13 11.17 1.36
N LEU A 395 -28.86 10.26 0.43
CA LEU A 395 -27.51 9.72 0.23
C LEU A 395 -26.53 10.82 -0.18
N GLU A 396 -26.93 11.70 -1.09
CA GLU A 396 -26.11 12.85 -1.51
C GLU A 396 -25.82 13.80 -0.34
N ARG A 397 -26.82 14.07 0.50
CA ARG A 397 -26.63 14.85 1.74
C ARG A 397 -25.54 14.23 2.63
N LEU A 398 -25.57 12.91 2.82
CA LEU A 398 -24.56 12.21 3.64
C LEU A 398 -23.18 12.23 2.99
N ALA A 399 -23.10 12.05 1.66
CA ALA A 399 -21.85 12.06 0.92
C ALA A 399 -21.21 13.47 0.89
N HIS A 400 -22.00 14.53 0.70
CA HIS A 400 -21.52 15.92 0.77
C HIS A 400 -21.03 16.30 2.17
N LYS A 401 -21.71 15.83 3.23
CA LYS A 401 -21.30 16.06 4.63
C LYS A 401 -19.85 15.61 4.89
N ARG A 402 -19.39 14.57 4.21
CA ARG A 402 -18.00 14.10 4.26
C ARG A 402 -16.99 15.19 3.90
N PHE A 403 -17.28 15.96 2.84
CA PHE A 403 -16.41 17.02 2.34
C PHE A 403 -16.57 18.33 3.11
N GLU A 404 -17.76 18.58 3.66
CA GLU A 404 -18.09 19.80 4.42
C GLU A 404 -17.56 19.74 5.86
N ASP A 405 -17.81 18.61 6.55
CA ASP A 405 -17.56 18.46 7.99
C ASP A 405 -16.43 17.47 8.32
N GLY A 406 -16.02 16.66 7.33
CA GLY A 406 -14.98 15.63 7.47
C GLY A 406 -15.53 14.19 7.51
N PRO A 407 -14.67 13.18 7.26
CA PRO A 407 -15.09 11.78 7.12
C PRO A 407 -15.70 11.19 8.38
N ASP A 408 -15.25 11.60 9.57
CA ASP A 408 -15.77 11.10 10.85
C ASP A 408 -17.14 11.68 11.23
N GLN A 409 -17.67 12.64 10.46
CA GLN A 409 -18.93 13.34 10.73
C GLN A 409 -20.10 12.78 9.92
N THR A 410 -19.88 11.75 9.11
CA THR A 410 -20.93 11.10 8.32
C THR A 410 -20.79 9.59 8.38
N CYS A 411 -21.89 8.87 8.17
CA CYS A 411 -21.94 7.41 8.00
C CYS A 411 -23.34 6.98 7.58
N ALA A 412 -23.51 5.73 7.18
CA ALA A 412 -24.79 5.14 6.78
C ALA A 412 -25.84 5.22 7.90
N MET A 413 -25.44 5.17 9.18
CA MET A 413 -26.40 5.26 10.30
C MET A 413 -27.02 6.66 10.47
N LEU A 414 -26.46 7.70 9.85
CA LEU A 414 -27.04 9.06 9.86
C LEU A 414 -28.14 9.26 8.81
N PHE A 415 -28.48 8.24 8.02
CA PHE A 415 -29.60 8.29 7.08
C PHE A 415 -30.94 8.50 7.81
N ASP A 416 -31.77 9.42 7.29
CA ASP A 416 -33.11 9.67 7.82
C ASP A 416 -34.03 8.46 7.61
N ALA A 417 -34.37 7.78 8.70
CA ALA A 417 -35.19 6.57 8.67
C ALA A 417 -36.62 6.81 8.18
N SER A 418 -37.13 8.06 8.23
CA SER A 418 -38.46 8.38 7.69
C SER A 418 -38.55 8.25 6.17
N LYS A 419 -37.40 8.19 5.48
CA LYS A 419 -37.28 8.02 4.04
C LYS A 419 -37.14 6.56 3.61
N LEU A 420 -37.10 5.62 4.55
CA LEU A 420 -37.10 4.20 4.24
C LEU A 420 -38.52 3.74 3.89
N SER A 421 -38.62 2.86 2.91
CA SER A 421 -39.85 2.12 2.61
C SER A 421 -40.17 1.14 3.75
N PRO A 422 -41.39 0.54 3.80
CA PRO A 422 -41.75 -0.42 4.85
C PRO A 422 -40.83 -1.66 4.94
N GLY A 423 -40.10 -1.98 3.87
CA GLY A 423 -39.11 -3.07 3.86
C GLY A 423 -37.68 -2.63 4.17
N GLY A 424 -37.44 -1.32 4.29
CA GLY A 424 -36.13 -0.76 4.56
C GLY A 424 -35.78 -0.73 6.05
N PHE A 425 -34.49 -0.77 6.35
CA PHE A 425 -33.97 -0.73 7.71
C PHE A 425 -32.56 -0.15 7.77
N LYS A 426 -32.18 0.31 8.98
CA LYS A 426 -30.79 0.54 9.34
C LYS A 426 -30.48 -0.15 10.67
N VAL A 427 -29.35 -0.84 10.75
CA VAL A 427 -28.89 -1.57 11.94
C VAL A 427 -27.45 -1.17 12.22
N SER A 428 -27.22 -0.57 13.39
CA SER A 428 -25.90 -0.17 13.87
C SER A 428 -25.11 -1.38 14.36
N ILE A 429 -23.78 -1.33 14.29
CA ILE A 429 -22.91 -2.33 14.92
C ILE A 429 -23.10 -2.46 16.44
N HIS A 430 -23.72 -1.46 17.07
CA HIS A 430 -24.02 -1.44 18.50
C HIS A 430 -25.37 -2.10 18.84
N ASP A 431 -26.23 -2.32 17.85
CA ASP A 431 -27.55 -2.89 18.06
C ASP A 431 -27.46 -4.40 18.34
N LYS A 432 -28.38 -4.87 19.18
CA LYS A 432 -28.54 -6.27 19.57
C LYS A 432 -30.01 -6.64 19.56
N ASP A 433 -30.28 -7.91 19.28
CA ASP A 433 -31.63 -8.48 19.34
C ASP A 433 -32.68 -7.73 18.50
N VAL A 434 -32.28 -7.29 17.30
CA VAL A 434 -33.14 -6.55 16.36
C VAL A 434 -33.93 -7.55 15.51
N THR A 435 -35.20 -7.26 15.25
CA THR A 435 -35.99 -8.00 14.24
C THR A 435 -36.15 -7.11 13.01
N LEU A 436 -35.71 -7.60 11.85
CA LEU A 436 -35.83 -6.89 10.58
C LEU A 436 -37.29 -6.87 10.09
N PRO A 437 -37.65 -5.99 9.14
CA PRO A 437 -39.02 -5.90 8.61
C PRO A 437 -39.55 -7.20 7.99
N ASP A 438 -38.67 -8.10 7.51
CA ASP A 438 -39.02 -9.42 6.99
C ASP A 438 -39.20 -10.50 8.08
N GLY A 439 -39.01 -10.13 9.35
CA GLY A 439 -39.08 -11.03 10.51
C GLY A 439 -37.75 -11.69 10.87
N THR A 440 -36.65 -11.44 10.14
CA THR A 440 -35.33 -12.00 10.45
C THR A 440 -34.81 -11.46 11.77
N TYR A 441 -34.44 -12.36 12.69
CA TYR A 441 -33.84 -11.99 13.97
C TYR A 441 -32.31 -11.81 13.85
N VAL A 442 -31.82 -10.67 14.31
CA VAL A 442 -30.42 -10.25 14.27
C VAL A 442 -29.90 -10.13 15.70
N PRO A 443 -29.13 -11.11 16.19
CA PRO A 443 -28.59 -11.07 17.56
C PRO A 443 -27.49 -10.02 17.72
N SER A 444 -26.76 -9.69 16.64
CA SER A 444 -25.70 -8.70 16.65
C SER A 444 -25.63 -7.92 15.35
N GLY A 445 -25.76 -6.59 15.43
CA GLY A 445 -25.56 -5.70 14.28
C GLY A 445 -24.14 -5.76 13.72
N ARG A 446 -23.13 -6.09 14.54
CA ARG A 446 -21.75 -6.32 14.06
C ARG A 446 -21.66 -7.54 13.15
N THR A 447 -22.26 -8.66 13.54
CA THR A 447 -22.30 -9.87 12.69
C THR A 447 -23.08 -9.60 11.42
N LEU A 448 -24.21 -8.88 11.52
CA LEU A 448 -24.97 -8.48 10.33
C LEU A 448 -24.11 -7.64 9.38
N ARG A 449 -23.45 -6.58 9.87
CA ARG A 449 -22.53 -5.74 9.09
C ARG A 449 -21.47 -6.59 8.39
N ASP A 450 -20.84 -7.49 9.14
CA ASP A 450 -19.75 -8.34 8.65
C ASP A 450 -20.19 -9.33 7.54
N GLU A 451 -21.46 -9.74 7.51
CA GLU A 451 -21.94 -10.81 6.62
C GLU A 451 -23.10 -10.39 5.69
N PHE A 452 -23.57 -9.14 5.73
CA PHE A 452 -24.79 -8.73 5.01
C PHE A 452 -24.70 -8.98 3.50
N HIS A 453 -23.52 -8.81 2.93
CA HIS A 453 -23.24 -9.09 1.52
C HIS A 453 -23.44 -10.58 1.13
N LEU A 454 -23.53 -11.47 2.12
CA LEU A 454 -23.72 -12.93 1.98
C LEU A 454 -25.15 -13.38 2.33
N THR A 455 -26.06 -12.47 2.71
CA THR A 455 -27.41 -12.86 3.15
C THR A 455 -28.30 -13.19 1.96
N SER A 456 -29.29 -14.07 2.19
CA SER A 456 -30.28 -14.42 1.17
C SER A 456 -31.25 -13.31 0.82
N THR A 457 -31.41 -12.34 1.72
CA THR A 457 -32.31 -11.20 1.59
C THR A 457 -31.80 -10.13 0.62
N LEU A 458 -30.50 -10.13 0.33
CA LEU A 458 -29.87 -9.14 -0.52
C LEU A 458 -29.74 -9.65 -1.96
N ARG A 459 -30.27 -8.87 -2.92
CA ARG A 459 -30.09 -9.09 -4.36
C ARG A 459 -29.97 -7.74 -5.04
N ALA A 460 -29.02 -7.61 -5.97
CA ALA A 460 -28.86 -6.44 -6.82
C ALA A 460 -28.22 -6.85 -8.15
N ASP A 461 -28.34 -6.04 -9.19
CA ASP A 461 -27.65 -6.31 -10.46
C ASP A 461 -26.13 -6.22 -10.28
N LEU A 462 -25.68 -5.18 -9.57
CA LEU A 462 -24.27 -4.83 -9.36
C LEU A 462 -23.90 -4.88 -7.88
N PHE A 463 -22.78 -5.54 -7.58
CA PHE A 463 -22.07 -5.40 -6.31
C PHE A 463 -20.79 -4.59 -6.51
N ASN A 464 -20.64 -3.51 -5.75
CA ASN A 464 -19.47 -2.65 -5.81
C ASN A 464 -18.80 -2.56 -4.43
N PRO A 465 -17.78 -3.41 -4.17
CA PRO A 465 -16.98 -3.29 -2.95
C PRO A 465 -16.14 -2.01 -3.00
N CYS A 466 -16.48 -0.99 -2.21
CA CYS A 466 -15.77 0.29 -2.08
C CYS A 466 -15.16 0.49 -0.68
N GLY A 467 -15.26 -0.52 0.17
CA GLY A 467 -14.67 -0.59 1.50
C GLY A 467 -14.87 -1.97 2.11
N GLY A 468 -14.53 -2.11 3.40
CA GLY A 468 -14.64 -3.37 4.13
C GLY A 468 -13.30 -4.08 4.33
N ARG A 469 -13.34 -5.28 4.89
CA ARG A 469 -12.14 -6.03 5.26
C ARG A 469 -11.61 -6.82 4.06
N PRO A 470 -10.29 -6.97 3.90
CA PRO A 470 -9.74 -7.93 2.95
C PRO A 470 -10.32 -9.33 3.17
N GLU A 471 -10.46 -10.09 2.09
CA GLU A 471 -10.90 -11.50 2.10
C GLU A 471 -12.30 -11.72 2.70
N SER A 472 -13.16 -10.68 2.67
CA SER A 472 -14.54 -10.78 3.17
C SER A 472 -15.35 -11.84 2.41
N ILE A 473 -15.06 -12.04 1.12
CA ILE A 473 -15.56 -13.17 0.32
C ILE A 473 -14.39 -14.08 -0.03
N ASN A 474 -14.50 -15.35 0.36
CA ASN A 474 -13.46 -16.38 0.19
C ASN A 474 -14.07 -17.76 -0.11
N ALA A 475 -13.25 -18.79 -0.37
CA ALA A 475 -13.71 -20.15 -0.67
C ALA A 475 -14.71 -20.70 0.34
N LEU A 476 -14.59 -20.33 1.61
CA LEU A 476 -15.43 -20.88 2.67
C LEU A 476 -16.85 -20.30 2.65
N ASN A 477 -17.05 -19.13 2.05
CA ASN A 477 -18.35 -18.43 2.11
C ASN A 477 -18.91 -18.01 0.75
N VAL A 478 -18.17 -18.13 -0.35
CA VAL A 478 -18.61 -17.72 -1.70
C VAL A 478 -19.89 -18.44 -2.15
N HIS A 479 -20.17 -19.65 -1.66
CA HIS A 479 -21.44 -20.35 -1.92
C HIS A 479 -22.66 -19.54 -1.45
N ARG A 480 -22.50 -18.66 -0.45
CA ARG A 480 -23.52 -17.71 0.02
C ARG A 480 -23.62 -16.45 -0.87
N MET A 481 -23.07 -16.45 -2.07
CA MET A 481 -23.33 -15.41 -3.07
C MET A 481 -24.43 -15.84 -4.06
N PHE A 482 -25.01 -17.03 -3.88
CA PHE A 482 -26.02 -17.63 -4.74
C PHE A 482 -27.35 -17.78 -3.99
N ASP A 483 -28.46 -17.75 -4.71
CA ASP A 483 -29.80 -17.95 -4.13
C ASP A 483 -30.11 -19.39 -3.70
N ASN A 484 -29.18 -20.33 -3.93
CA ASN A 484 -29.21 -21.70 -3.48
C ASN A 484 -27.85 -22.09 -2.88
N GLU A 485 -27.85 -22.88 -1.80
CA GLU A 485 -26.61 -23.40 -1.21
C GLU A 485 -25.89 -24.38 -2.16
N ASP A 486 -26.66 -25.12 -2.98
CA ASP A 486 -26.12 -25.89 -4.09
C ASP A 486 -25.80 -24.93 -5.24
N ILE A 487 -24.53 -24.51 -5.30
CA ILE A 487 -24.03 -23.53 -6.27
C ILE A 487 -24.39 -23.93 -7.71
N GLU A 488 -24.38 -25.23 -8.05
CA GLU A 488 -24.70 -25.70 -9.40
C GLU A 488 -26.14 -25.40 -9.82
N LYS A 489 -27.05 -25.34 -8.84
CA LYS A 489 -28.48 -25.04 -9.03
C LYS A 489 -28.83 -23.58 -8.74
N GLY A 490 -27.96 -22.85 -8.03
CA GLY A 490 -28.18 -21.46 -7.65
C GLY A 490 -27.81 -20.46 -8.75
N HIS A 491 -28.55 -19.36 -8.81
CA HIS A 491 -28.21 -18.19 -9.60
C HIS A 491 -27.46 -17.18 -8.73
N PRO A 492 -26.49 -16.44 -9.28
CA PRO A 492 -25.77 -15.44 -8.52
C PRO A 492 -26.73 -14.32 -8.09
N ARG A 493 -26.57 -13.85 -6.84
CA ARG A 493 -27.33 -12.70 -6.31
C ARG A 493 -26.91 -11.38 -6.94
N PHE A 494 -25.70 -11.32 -7.50
CA PHE A 494 -25.14 -10.19 -8.22
C PHE A 494 -24.58 -10.68 -9.54
N GLN A 495 -25.07 -10.13 -10.65
CA GLN A 495 -24.61 -10.51 -11.99
C GLN A 495 -23.28 -9.84 -12.34
N TYR A 496 -23.03 -8.66 -11.77
CA TYR A 496 -21.85 -7.85 -12.01
C TYR A 496 -21.14 -7.52 -10.70
N VAL A 497 -19.81 -7.59 -10.71
CA VAL A 497 -18.97 -7.17 -9.58
C VAL A 497 -17.87 -6.25 -10.11
N VAL A 498 -17.75 -5.05 -9.54
CA VAL A 498 -16.65 -4.13 -9.85
C VAL A 498 -15.95 -3.78 -8.53
N GLU A 499 -14.74 -4.29 -8.34
CA GLU A 499 -14.01 -4.12 -7.07
C GLU A 499 -13.29 -2.76 -7.00
N GLY A 500 -13.79 -1.84 -6.17
CA GLY A 500 -13.07 -0.61 -5.83
C GLY A 500 -12.06 -0.82 -4.70
N ALA A 501 -12.45 -1.57 -3.67
CA ALA A 501 -11.61 -1.91 -2.53
C ALA A 501 -10.54 -2.95 -2.91
N ASN A 502 -9.35 -2.82 -2.31
CA ASN A 502 -8.29 -3.80 -2.55
C ASN A 502 -8.59 -5.12 -1.83
N VAL A 503 -8.49 -6.24 -2.56
CA VAL A 503 -8.54 -7.62 -2.04
C VAL A 503 -9.80 -7.93 -1.22
N PHE A 504 -10.97 -7.40 -1.60
CA PHE A 504 -12.23 -7.72 -0.91
C PHE A 504 -12.66 -9.18 -1.14
N ILE A 505 -12.50 -9.65 -2.39
CA ILE A 505 -12.76 -11.04 -2.81
C ILE A 505 -11.41 -11.76 -2.99
N THR A 506 -11.30 -13.02 -2.57
CA THR A 506 -10.10 -13.83 -2.84
C THR A 506 -10.11 -14.41 -4.27
N ASP A 507 -8.94 -14.79 -4.81
CA ASP A 507 -8.83 -15.30 -6.19
C ASP A 507 -9.64 -16.60 -6.40
N ASP A 508 -9.67 -17.50 -5.42
CA ASP A 508 -10.50 -18.72 -5.41
C ASP A 508 -12.00 -18.39 -5.46
N ALA A 509 -12.47 -17.42 -4.66
CA ALA A 509 -13.86 -16.98 -4.72
C ALA A 509 -14.21 -16.33 -6.06
N ARG A 510 -13.31 -15.52 -6.64
CA ARG A 510 -13.51 -14.94 -8.00
C ARG A 510 -13.76 -16.04 -9.03
N ARG A 511 -12.93 -17.09 -9.05
CA ARG A 511 -13.08 -18.22 -9.99
C ARG A 511 -14.43 -18.92 -9.85
N VAL A 512 -14.93 -19.09 -8.62
CA VAL A 512 -16.27 -19.69 -8.38
C VAL A 512 -17.36 -18.79 -8.95
N LEU A 513 -17.30 -17.48 -8.72
CA LEU A 513 -18.26 -16.52 -9.26
C LEU A 513 -18.23 -16.50 -10.80
N GLU A 514 -17.05 -16.42 -11.41
CA GLU A 514 -16.86 -16.39 -12.86
C GLU A 514 -17.35 -17.67 -13.54
N LYS A 515 -17.05 -18.86 -12.98
CA LYS A 515 -17.54 -20.15 -13.48
C LYS A 515 -19.08 -20.22 -13.51
N ARG A 516 -19.74 -19.47 -12.65
CA ARG A 516 -21.20 -19.37 -12.56
C ARG A 516 -21.77 -18.17 -13.33
N GLY A 517 -20.96 -17.55 -14.18
CA GLY A 517 -21.38 -16.52 -15.12
C GLY A 517 -21.41 -15.10 -14.55
N VAL A 518 -20.87 -14.85 -13.35
CA VAL A 518 -20.70 -13.50 -12.82
C VAL A 518 -19.62 -12.78 -13.63
N ILE A 519 -19.91 -11.56 -14.08
CA ILE A 519 -18.93 -10.71 -14.74
C ILE A 519 -18.23 -9.88 -13.66
N LEU A 520 -16.96 -10.18 -13.41
CA LEU A 520 -16.19 -9.61 -12.32
C LEU A 520 -14.97 -8.83 -12.84
N PHE A 521 -14.84 -7.58 -12.40
CA PHE A 521 -13.68 -6.75 -12.66
C PHE A 521 -12.85 -6.61 -11.39
N LYS A 522 -11.65 -7.19 -11.42
CA LYS A 522 -10.73 -7.23 -10.30
C LYS A 522 -10.22 -5.83 -9.94
N ASP A 523 -9.99 -5.62 -8.65
CA ASP A 523 -9.49 -4.39 -8.06
C ASP A 523 -8.26 -3.81 -8.78
N ALA A 524 -7.30 -4.67 -9.13
CA ALA A 524 -6.08 -4.29 -9.81
C ALA A 524 -6.28 -3.65 -11.18
N SER A 525 -7.46 -3.80 -11.79
CA SER A 525 -7.90 -3.06 -12.99
C SER A 525 -8.86 -1.93 -12.62
N ALA A 526 -9.93 -2.25 -11.88
CA ALA A 526 -11.03 -1.30 -11.64
C ALA A 526 -10.62 -0.06 -10.83
N ASN A 527 -9.69 -0.17 -9.88
CA ASN A 527 -9.33 0.92 -8.96
C ASN A 527 -8.07 1.72 -9.34
N LYS A 528 -7.63 1.63 -10.60
CA LYS A 528 -6.39 2.28 -11.07
C LYS A 528 -6.44 3.79 -11.18
N GLY A 529 -7.62 4.42 -11.12
CA GLY A 529 -7.77 5.86 -11.32
C GLY A 529 -6.85 6.72 -10.44
N GLY A 530 -6.67 6.35 -9.16
CA GLY A 530 -5.73 7.03 -8.28
C GLY A 530 -4.26 6.91 -8.72
N VAL A 531 -3.86 5.74 -9.25
CA VAL A 531 -2.50 5.51 -9.76
C VAL A 531 -2.24 6.37 -10.99
N THR A 532 -3.20 6.41 -11.92
CA THR A 532 -3.15 7.29 -13.11
C THR A 532 -3.06 8.75 -12.69
N SER A 533 -3.95 9.23 -11.81
CA SER A 533 -3.94 10.62 -11.33
C SER A 533 -2.61 11.01 -10.70
N SER A 534 -2.05 10.15 -9.85
CA SER A 534 -0.74 10.38 -9.26
C SER A 534 0.35 10.53 -10.34
N SER A 535 0.31 9.75 -11.42
CA SER A 535 1.27 9.86 -12.53
C SER A 535 1.21 11.21 -13.22
N PHE A 536 0.01 11.70 -13.49
CA PHE A 536 -0.16 13.05 -14.00
C PHE A 536 0.28 14.12 -13.00
N GLU A 537 0.05 13.95 -11.69
CA GLU A 537 0.59 14.86 -10.67
C GLU A 537 2.13 14.95 -10.72
N VAL A 538 2.81 13.81 -10.86
CA VAL A 538 4.28 13.76 -11.04
C VAL A 538 4.70 14.40 -12.35
N LEU A 539 4.00 14.11 -13.45
CA LEU A 539 4.30 14.68 -14.75
C LEU A 539 4.27 16.22 -14.72
N ALA A 540 3.17 16.81 -14.22
CA ALA A 540 3.06 18.26 -14.06
C ALA A 540 4.22 18.82 -13.21
N ALA A 541 4.51 18.17 -12.08
CA ALA A 541 5.59 18.57 -11.18
C ALA A 541 6.99 18.53 -11.80
N LEU A 542 7.29 17.54 -12.66
CA LEU A 542 8.59 17.41 -13.31
C LEU A 542 8.75 18.36 -14.51
N THR A 543 7.64 18.72 -15.17
CA THR A 543 7.68 19.54 -16.40
C THR A 543 7.78 21.04 -16.14
N MET A 544 7.33 21.52 -14.98
CA MET A 544 7.26 22.96 -14.66
C MET A 544 8.48 23.42 -13.87
N THR A 545 8.86 24.69 -14.01
CA THR A 545 9.73 25.36 -13.02
C THR A 545 9.00 25.54 -11.68
N ASP A 546 9.69 26.03 -10.65
CA ASP A 546 9.04 26.29 -9.36
C ASP A 546 8.04 27.46 -9.48
N GLU A 547 8.36 28.49 -10.27
CA GLU A 547 7.50 29.63 -10.54
C GLU A 547 6.25 29.24 -11.33
N GLU A 548 6.42 28.45 -12.39
CA GLU A 548 5.30 27.94 -13.20
C GLU A 548 4.38 27.05 -12.37
N PHE A 549 4.96 26.16 -11.54
CA PHE A 549 4.18 25.29 -10.66
C PHE A 549 3.41 26.10 -9.61
N ASP A 550 4.05 27.11 -9.00
CA ASP A 550 3.40 28.00 -8.04
C ASP A 550 2.24 28.78 -8.69
N GLN A 551 2.39 29.20 -9.95
CA GLN A 551 1.35 29.93 -10.69
C GLN A 551 0.20 29.04 -11.17
N HIS A 552 0.50 27.83 -11.65
CA HIS A 552 -0.45 27.02 -12.41
C HIS A 552 -1.07 25.86 -11.63
N MET A 553 -0.38 25.35 -10.60
CA MET A 553 -0.83 24.16 -9.87
C MET A 553 -1.31 24.46 -8.45
N ARG A 554 -0.78 25.50 -7.78
CA ARG A 554 -1.12 25.76 -6.37
C ARG A 554 -2.43 26.52 -6.22
N CYS A 555 -3.40 25.88 -5.58
CA CYS A 555 -4.68 26.52 -5.24
C CYS A 555 -4.53 27.51 -4.07
N PRO A 556 -5.22 28.66 -4.11
CA PRO A 556 -5.19 29.61 -3.01
C PRO A 556 -5.90 29.05 -1.76
N LEU A 557 -5.63 29.69 -0.62
CA LEU A 557 -6.36 29.46 0.63
C LEU A 557 -7.40 30.57 0.84
N LYS A 558 -8.50 30.21 1.49
CA LYS A 558 -9.47 31.14 2.09
C LYS A 558 -8.87 31.78 3.35
N GLU A 559 -9.50 32.84 3.86
CA GLU A 559 -9.03 33.54 5.08
C GLU A 559 -8.98 32.63 6.31
N ASN A 560 -9.86 31.63 6.38
CA ASN A 560 -9.88 30.62 7.45
C ASN A 560 -8.86 29.48 7.26
N GLY A 561 -7.99 29.56 6.25
CA GLY A 561 -6.98 28.55 5.95
C GLY A 561 -7.47 27.34 5.16
N ALA A 562 -8.77 27.26 4.82
CA ALA A 562 -9.29 26.20 3.97
C ALA A 562 -8.86 26.40 2.51
N ILE A 563 -8.75 25.31 1.74
CA ILE A 563 -8.44 25.38 0.31
C ILE A 563 -9.60 26.04 -0.45
N ASP A 564 -9.27 26.95 -1.36
CA ASP A 564 -10.21 27.65 -2.21
C ASP A 564 -10.16 27.11 -3.65
N LEU A 565 -10.89 26.03 -3.89
CA LEU A 565 -10.98 25.41 -5.21
C LEU A 565 -11.73 26.29 -6.23
N ASP A 566 -12.62 27.17 -5.77
CA ASP A 566 -13.35 28.10 -6.63
C ASP A 566 -12.41 29.10 -7.28
N ARG A 567 -11.36 29.52 -6.56
CA ARG A 567 -10.27 30.38 -7.06
C ARG A 567 -9.03 29.61 -7.53
N ALA A 568 -9.10 28.28 -7.72
CA ALA A 568 -7.99 27.51 -8.29
C ALA A 568 -7.59 28.05 -9.68
N PRO A 569 -6.29 28.02 -10.05
CA PRO A 569 -5.83 28.43 -11.37
C PRO A 569 -6.59 27.72 -12.50
N GLN A 570 -6.84 28.43 -13.61
CA GLN A 570 -7.56 27.84 -14.75
C GLN A 570 -6.85 26.63 -15.33
N PHE A 571 -5.50 26.66 -15.34
CA PHE A 571 -4.70 25.51 -15.74
C PHE A 571 -4.99 24.30 -14.85
N TYR A 572 -4.90 24.44 -13.52
CA TYR A 572 -5.19 23.37 -12.56
C TYR A 572 -6.56 22.73 -12.79
N LYS A 573 -7.62 23.55 -12.91
CA LYS A 573 -8.98 23.04 -13.15
C LYS A 573 -9.07 22.23 -14.44
N THR A 574 -8.50 22.76 -15.53
CA THR A 574 -8.49 22.10 -16.84
C THR A 574 -7.68 20.81 -16.79
N TYR A 575 -6.55 20.82 -16.10
CA TYR A 575 -5.66 19.66 -15.96
C TYR A 575 -6.32 18.53 -15.17
N VAL A 576 -6.97 18.84 -14.04
CA VAL A 576 -7.72 17.85 -13.24
C VAL A 576 -8.81 17.17 -14.07
N GLU A 577 -9.55 17.92 -14.89
CA GLU A 577 -10.56 17.35 -15.78
C GLU A 577 -9.95 16.49 -16.90
N GLN A 578 -8.80 16.90 -17.47
CA GLN A 578 -8.07 16.07 -18.43
C GLN A 578 -7.56 14.76 -17.81
N VAL A 579 -7.12 14.80 -16.55
CA VAL A 579 -6.71 13.61 -15.80
C VAL A 579 -7.90 12.66 -15.62
N LYS A 580 -9.08 13.17 -15.24
CA LYS A 580 -10.31 12.35 -15.15
C LYS A 580 -10.67 11.73 -16.50
N HIS A 581 -10.68 12.52 -17.58
CA HIS A 581 -10.95 12.00 -18.92
C HIS A 581 -9.95 10.90 -19.31
N LYS A 582 -8.67 11.04 -18.94
CA LYS A 582 -7.67 10.00 -19.19
C LYS A 582 -7.93 8.72 -18.37
N ILE A 583 -8.40 8.87 -17.13
CA ILE A 583 -8.81 7.74 -16.30
C ILE A 583 -9.98 7.00 -16.94
N GLU A 584 -11.00 7.72 -17.40
CA GLU A 584 -12.16 7.15 -18.10
C GLU A 584 -11.76 6.45 -19.40
N GLU A 585 -10.89 7.07 -20.20
CA GLU A 585 -10.34 6.47 -21.42
C GLU A 585 -9.61 5.16 -21.11
N ASN A 586 -8.74 5.15 -20.10
CA ASN A 586 -8.00 3.95 -19.71
C ASN A 586 -8.94 2.83 -19.22
N ALA A 587 -9.95 3.16 -18.42
CA ALA A 587 -10.94 2.18 -17.96
C ALA A 587 -11.75 1.61 -19.15
N SER A 588 -12.14 2.45 -20.11
CA SER A 588 -12.85 2.06 -21.33
C SER A 588 -12.01 1.17 -22.25
N LEU A 589 -10.70 1.41 -22.35
CA LEU A 589 -9.78 0.58 -23.14
C LEU A 589 -9.49 -0.78 -22.48
N GLU A 590 -9.54 -0.86 -21.15
CA GLU A 590 -9.30 -2.11 -20.40
C GLU A 590 -10.57 -2.97 -20.26
N PHE A 591 -11.75 -2.36 -20.28
CA PHE A 591 -13.06 -3.05 -20.33
C PHE A 591 -13.28 -3.79 -21.66
#